data_AF-A0A127SZ02-F1
#
_entry.id   AF-A0A127SZ02-F1
#
_cell.length_a   1.000
_cell.length_b   1.000
_cell.length_c   1.000
_cell.angle_alpha   90.00
_cell.angle_beta   90.00
_cell.angle_gamma   90.00
#
_symmetry.space_group_name_H-M   'P 1'
#
loop_
_entity.id
_entity.type
_entity.pdbx_description
1 polymer ?
#
loop_
_entity_poly.entity_id
_entity_poly.type
_entity_poly.pdbx_seq_one_letter_code
_entity_poly.pdbx_strand_id
1 'polypeptide(L)'
;MQQLLKWNLTNKMTDIMKTRFFALAALALALVACNNDNENLNGDPVAAQFTANIAPATRASGTTWTAGDRIGITDIGNDSQYGNVPFILKNGKFEAEGKVIYIEDAKTHTFRAYYPYNAAGGILTATTDATAQQNQPAIDFLFASGATGDKNNPVVS
;
A
#
# COMPACT_ATOMS: atom_id res chain seq x y z
N MET A 1 -20.26 -24.95 71.65
CA MET A 1 -20.78 -24.06 70.58
C MET A 1 -19.86 -22.89 70.22
N GLN A 2 -19.15 -22.24 71.16
CA GLN A 2 -18.29 -21.08 70.84
C GLN A 2 -16.96 -21.42 70.13
N GLN A 3 -16.41 -22.62 70.33
CA GLN A 3 -15.15 -23.06 69.69
C GLN A 3 -15.32 -23.32 68.18
N LEU A 4 -16.47 -23.85 67.76
CA LEU A 4 -16.80 -24.12 66.35
C LEU A 4 -17.03 -22.83 65.53
N LEU A 5 -17.53 -21.77 66.16
CA LEU A 5 -17.73 -20.48 65.49
C LEU A 5 -16.39 -19.77 65.20
N LYS A 6 -15.43 -19.85 66.13
CA LYS A 6 -14.10 -19.24 65.97
C LYS A 6 -13.29 -19.87 64.83
N TRP A 7 -13.35 -21.20 64.66
CA TRP A 7 -12.63 -21.90 63.59
C TRP A 7 -13.12 -21.52 62.18
N ASN A 8 -14.43 -21.33 62.02
CA ASN A 8 -15.04 -20.95 60.74
C ASN A 8 -14.72 -19.50 60.33
N LEU A 9 -14.58 -18.60 61.29
CA LEU A 9 -14.22 -17.20 61.06
C LEU A 9 -12.75 -17.05 60.63
N THR A 10 -11.83 -17.84 61.20
CA THR A 10 -10.40 -17.79 60.86
C THR A 10 -10.13 -18.31 59.44
N ASN A 11 -10.78 -19.39 59.03
CA ASN A 11 -10.62 -19.93 57.66
C ASN A 11 -11.16 -18.96 56.60
N LYS A 12 -12.33 -18.35 56.85
CA LYS A 12 -12.96 -17.39 55.93
C LYS A 12 -12.14 -16.12 55.72
N MET A 13 -11.48 -15.59 56.76
CA MET A 13 -10.59 -14.43 56.62
C MET A 13 -9.29 -14.75 55.87
N THR A 14 -8.79 -16.00 55.98
CA THR A 14 -7.54 -16.42 55.34
C THR A 14 -7.71 -16.65 53.83
N ASP A 15 -8.88 -17.15 53.40
CA ASP A 15 -9.22 -17.28 51.97
C ASP A 15 -9.48 -15.92 51.30
N ILE A 16 -10.15 -14.98 51.98
CA ILE A 16 -10.43 -13.63 51.45
C ILE A 16 -9.14 -12.83 51.23
N MET A 17 -8.10 -13.03 52.04
CA MET A 17 -6.82 -12.34 51.85
C MET A 17 -6.03 -12.90 50.66
N LYS A 18 -6.09 -14.21 50.40
CA LYS A 18 -5.37 -14.85 49.28
C LYS A 18 -5.98 -14.54 47.92
N THR A 19 -7.31 -14.46 47.80
CA THR A 19 -7.98 -14.13 46.52
C THR A 19 -7.74 -12.69 46.06
N ARG A 20 -7.41 -11.77 46.99
CA ARG A 20 -7.21 -10.35 46.69
C ARG A 20 -5.80 -10.02 46.20
N PHE A 21 -4.80 -10.87 46.46
CA PHE A 21 -3.45 -10.69 45.93
C PHE A 21 -3.26 -11.21 44.50
N PHE A 22 -4.13 -12.10 44.02
CA PHE A 22 -4.05 -12.60 42.64
C PHE A 22 -4.80 -11.72 41.61
N ALA A 23 -5.67 -10.81 42.06
CA ALA A 23 -6.40 -9.92 41.16
C ALA A 23 -5.58 -8.69 40.70
N LEU A 24 -4.54 -8.28 41.44
CA LEU A 24 -3.72 -7.12 41.08
C LEU A 24 -2.58 -7.46 40.10
N ALA A 25 -2.14 -8.72 40.02
CA ALA A 25 -1.03 -9.11 39.13
C ALA A 25 -1.46 -9.30 37.66
N ALA A 26 -2.74 -9.55 37.40
CA ALA A 26 -3.25 -9.75 36.04
C ALA A 26 -3.48 -8.44 35.26
N LEU A 27 -3.61 -7.29 35.94
CA LEU A 27 -3.86 -6.01 35.29
C LEU A 27 -2.57 -5.35 34.76
N ALA A 28 -1.41 -5.70 35.30
CA ALA A 28 -0.12 -5.11 34.91
C ALA A 28 0.45 -5.67 33.58
N LEU A 29 -0.02 -6.84 33.13
CA LEU A 29 0.43 -7.45 31.87
C LEU A 29 -0.40 -7.02 30.64
N ALA A 30 -1.50 -6.28 30.82
CA ALA A 30 -2.32 -5.79 29.71
C ALA A 30 -1.73 -4.56 29.01
N LEU A 31 -0.70 -3.90 29.56
CA LEU A 31 -0.15 -2.66 29.01
C LEU A 31 1.00 -2.87 28.00
N VAL A 32 1.41 -4.10 27.71
CA VAL A 32 2.46 -4.39 26.70
C VAL A 32 1.89 -4.55 25.28
N ALA A 33 0.56 -4.49 25.12
CA ALA A 33 -0.10 -4.41 23.81
C ALA A 33 -0.57 -2.98 23.48
N CYS A 34 0.21 -1.97 23.87
CA CYS A 34 0.21 -0.68 23.19
C CYS A 34 1.57 -0.57 22.48
N ASN A 35 1.75 -1.36 21.43
CA ASN A 35 2.73 -0.99 20.43
C ASN A 35 2.33 0.40 19.92
N ASN A 36 3.31 1.28 19.74
CA ASN A 36 3.11 2.54 19.02
C ASN A 36 2.97 2.28 17.52
N ASP A 37 2.14 1.31 17.16
CA ASP A 37 1.65 1.19 15.81
C ASP A 37 0.81 2.45 15.63
N ASN A 38 1.39 3.42 14.92
CA ASN A 38 0.65 4.57 14.42
C ASN A 38 -0.27 4.03 13.32
N GLU A 39 -1.27 3.26 13.73
CA GLU A 39 -2.45 2.95 12.97
C GLU A 39 -3.04 4.32 12.64
N ASN A 40 -2.96 4.69 11.36
CA ASN A 40 -3.77 5.78 10.86
C ASN A 40 -5.24 5.37 11.02
N LEU A 41 -5.82 5.69 12.17
CA LEU A 41 -7.21 5.40 12.54
C LEU A 41 -8.22 6.19 11.70
N ASN A 42 -7.77 7.03 10.77
CA ASN A 42 -8.63 7.57 9.73
C ASN A 42 -8.82 6.48 8.66
N GLY A 43 -9.92 5.73 8.79
CA GLY A 43 -10.33 4.66 7.91
C GLY A 43 -10.56 5.04 6.44
N ASP A 44 -10.33 6.29 6.05
CA ASP A 44 -10.57 6.76 4.69
C ASP A 44 -9.52 6.24 3.70
N PRO A 45 -9.89 5.89 2.46
CA PRO A 45 -8.95 5.45 1.43
C PRO A 45 -7.90 6.52 1.11
N VAL A 46 -6.64 6.10 0.88
CA VAL A 46 -5.54 7.00 0.52
C VAL A 46 -5.19 6.83 -0.95
N ALA A 47 -5.04 7.94 -1.68
CA ALA A 47 -4.65 7.88 -3.09
C ALA A 47 -3.19 7.43 -3.24
N ALA A 48 -2.96 6.43 -4.08
CA ALA A 48 -1.61 6.00 -4.45
C ALA A 48 -0.92 7.10 -5.28
N GLN A 49 0.35 7.38 -4.96
CA GLN A 49 1.14 8.43 -5.58
C GLN A 49 2.29 7.81 -6.37
N PHE A 50 2.28 7.96 -7.69
CA PHE A 50 3.25 7.29 -8.55
C PHE A 50 4.37 8.22 -8.99
N THR A 51 5.58 7.69 -8.87
CA THR A 51 6.80 8.25 -9.47
C THR A 51 7.44 7.16 -10.31
N ALA A 52 8.10 7.54 -11.40
CA ALA A 52 8.79 6.58 -12.24
C ALA A 52 10.13 7.16 -12.67
N ASN A 53 11.18 6.36 -12.51
CA ASN A 53 12.51 6.69 -13.00
C ASN A 53 12.83 5.83 -14.22
N ILE A 54 13.49 6.43 -15.20
CA ILE A 54 13.99 5.72 -16.37
C ILE A 54 15.43 5.33 -16.08
N ALA A 55 15.68 4.02 -15.97
CA ALA A 55 17.05 3.52 -15.85
C ALA A 55 17.84 3.79 -17.14
N PRO A 56 19.14 4.14 -17.06
CA PRO A 56 19.97 4.24 -18.25
C PRO A 56 20.01 2.92 -19.02
N ALA A 57 19.52 2.92 -20.27
CA ALA A 57 19.50 1.77 -21.16
C ALA A 57 19.57 2.23 -22.63
N THR A 58 19.85 1.29 -23.56
CA THR A 58 19.72 1.55 -25.00
C THR A 58 18.24 1.67 -25.35
N ARG A 59 17.78 2.86 -25.72
CA ARG A 59 16.37 3.19 -25.94
C ARG A 59 16.15 3.92 -27.27
N ALA A 60 14.90 3.92 -27.73
CA ALA A 60 14.52 4.68 -28.91
C ALA A 60 14.39 6.19 -28.62
N SER A 61 14.02 6.60 -27.39
CA SER A 61 13.87 8.02 -27.04
C SER A 61 14.32 8.38 -25.62
N GLY A 62 15.30 9.28 -25.52
CA GLY A 62 15.65 10.02 -24.31
C GLY A 62 15.88 9.20 -23.02
N THR A 63 16.07 9.92 -21.91
CA THR A 63 16.23 9.34 -20.57
C THR A 63 15.36 10.03 -19.51
N THR A 64 14.50 10.95 -19.94
CA THR A 64 13.64 11.75 -19.08
C THR A 64 12.21 11.69 -19.59
N TRP A 65 11.25 11.72 -18.68
CA TRP A 65 9.85 11.92 -19.04
C TRP A 65 9.60 13.35 -19.54
N THR A 66 8.67 13.47 -20.48
CA THR A 66 8.19 14.75 -21.03
C THR A 66 6.78 15.02 -20.51
N ALA A 67 6.45 16.29 -20.27
CA ALA A 67 5.10 16.68 -19.89
C ALA A 67 4.08 16.17 -20.92
N GLY A 68 3.04 15.47 -20.46
CA GLY A 68 2.06 14.83 -21.32
C GLY A 68 2.31 13.35 -21.63
N ASP A 69 3.47 12.79 -21.24
CA ASP A 69 3.70 11.34 -21.28
C ASP A 69 2.66 10.61 -20.43
N ARG A 70 2.20 9.46 -20.91
CA ARG A 70 1.18 8.66 -20.24
C ARG A 70 1.65 7.24 -19.99
N ILE A 71 1.41 6.75 -18.79
CA ILE A 71 1.64 5.37 -18.38
C ILE A 71 0.31 4.70 -18.01
N GLY A 72 0.22 3.40 -18.26
CA GLY A 72 -0.88 2.57 -17.76
C GLY A 72 -0.44 1.87 -16.48
N ILE A 73 -1.13 2.12 -15.37
CA ILE A 73 -0.84 1.52 -14.07
C ILE A 73 -1.85 0.42 -13.77
N THR A 74 -1.37 -0.69 -13.21
CA THR A 74 -2.21 -1.80 -12.75
C THR A 74 -1.84 -2.24 -11.34
N ASP A 75 -2.84 -2.32 -10.47
CA ASP A 75 -2.75 -2.93 -9.14
C ASP A 75 -2.84 -4.46 -9.27
N ILE A 76 -1.73 -5.15 -9.03
CA ILE A 76 -1.58 -6.60 -9.26
C ILE A 76 -2.44 -7.35 -8.25
N GLY A 77 -3.37 -8.14 -8.78
CA GLY A 77 -4.33 -8.89 -7.96
C GLY A 77 -5.62 -8.11 -7.68
N ASN A 78 -5.70 -6.86 -8.16
CA ASN A 78 -6.92 -6.05 -8.17
C ASN A 78 -7.18 -5.42 -9.55
N ASP A 79 -6.68 -6.04 -10.62
CA ASP A 79 -6.79 -5.58 -12.01
C ASP A 79 -8.24 -5.32 -12.45
N SER A 80 -9.23 -6.01 -11.86
CA SER A 80 -10.65 -5.76 -12.16
C SER A 80 -11.12 -4.37 -11.73
N GLN A 81 -10.57 -3.84 -10.63
CA GLN A 81 -10.85 -2.50 -10.14
C GLN A 81 -9.86 -1.50 -10.72
N TYR A 82 -8.56 -1.80 -10.70
CA TYR A 82 -7.50 -0.86 -11.06
C TYR A 82 -6.56 -1.43 -12.13
N GLY A 83 -7.13 -1.93 -13.22
CA GLY A 83 -6.37 -2.34 -14.41
C GLY A 83 -6.21 -1.23 -15.44
N ASN A 84 -5.01 -1.10 -16.01
CA ASN A 84 -4.67 -0.17 -17.09
C ASN A 84 -5.18 1.28 -16.86
N VAL A 85 -5.04 1.79 -15.64
CA VAL A 85 -5.49 3.13 -15.27
C VAL A 85 -4.50 4.16 -15.84
N PRO A 86 -4.94 5.16 -16.62
CA PRO A 86 -4.04 6.15 -17.20
C PRO A 86 -3.54 7.16 -16.18
N PHE A 87 -2.23 7.39 -16.19
CA PHE A 87 -1.58 8.46 -15.46
C PHE A 87 -0.77 9.31 -16.42
N ILE A 88 -0.89 10.64 -16.30
CA ILE A 88 -0.23 11.63 -17.15
C ILE A 88 0.85 12.37 -16.36
N LEU A 89 2.03 12.56 -16.97
CA LEU A 89 3.07 13.38 -16.37
C LEU A 89 2.70 14.87 -16.44
N LYS A 90 2.54 15.49 -15.27
CA LYS A 90 2.34 16.93 -15.07
C LYS A 90 3.28 17.42 -13.98
N ASN A 91 3.96 18.52 -14.23
CA ASN A 91 4.86 19.16 -13.24
C ASN A 91 5.85 18.20 -12.56
N GLY A 92 6.36 17.21 -13.31
CA GLY A 92 7.33 16.22 -12.82
C GLY A 92 6.74 15.07 -12.01
N LYS A 93 5.41 14.94 -11.92
CA LYS A 93 4.71 13.83 -11.24
C LYS A 93 3.67 13.19 -12.14
N PHE A 94 3.41 11.90 -11.93
CA PHE A 94 2.33 11.22 -12.62
C PHE A 94 1.03 11.44 -11.85
N GLU A 95 0.06 12.08 -12.51
CA GLU A 95 -1.27 12.36 -11.98
C GLU A 95 -2.31 11.49 -12.67
N ALA A 96 -3.32 11.05 -11.92
CA ALA A 96 -4.42 10.26 -12.49
C ALA A 96 -5.16 11.05 -13.57
N GLU A 97 -5.38 10.42 -14.73
CA GLU A 97 -6.20 10.97 -15.81
C GLU A 97 -7.60 10.36 -15.74
N GLY A 98 -8.44 10.93 -14.87
CA GLY A 98 -9.85 10.51 -14.71
C GLY A 98 -10.09 9.57 -13.52
N LYS A 99 -9.50 8.37 -13.53
CA LYS A 99 -9.67 7.40 -12.43
C LYS A 99 -8.48 7.41 -11.48
N VAL A 100 -8.73 7.67 -10.20
CA VAL A 100 -7.73 7.61 -9.12
C VAL A 100 -7.66 6.19 -8.57
N ILE A 101 -6.45 5.73 -8.24
CA ILE A 101 -6.23 4.47 -7.53
C ILE A 101 -6.18 4.78 -6.02
N TYR A 102 -7.07 4.17 -5.26
CA TYR A 102 -7.10 4.28 -3.81
C TYR A 102 -6.65 2.98 -3.15
N ILE A 103 -5.81 3.10 -2.12
CA ILE A 103 -5.45 2.05 -1.18
C ILE A 103 -6.45 2.11 -0.03
N GLU A 104 -7.37 1.16 -0.02
CA GLU A 104 -8.53 1.13 0.88
C GLU A 104 -8.21 0.35 2.17
N ASP A 105 -7.44 -0.73 2.06
CA ASP A 105 -7.08 -1.61 3.16
C ASP A 105 -5.64 -1.40 3.67
N ALA A 106 -5.28 -2.12 4.72
CA ALA A 106 -3.95 -2.04 5.33
C ALA A 106 -2.90 -2.92 4.63
N LYS A 107 -3.25 -3.60 3.53
CA LYS A 107 -2.32 -4.49 2.84
C LYS A 107 -1.37 -3.69 1.97
N THR A 108 -0.21 -4.28 1.74
CA THR A 108 0.70 -3.83 0.71
C THR A 108 0.16 -4.24 -0.66
N HIS A 109 -0.08 -3.24 -1.50
CA HIS A 109 -0.41 -3.42 -2.91
C HIS A 109 0.87 -3.46 -3.74
N THR A 110 0.88 -4.27 -4.79
CA THR A 110 2.00 -4.35 -5.75
C THR A 110 1.52 -3.87 -7.10
N PHE A 111 2.29 -3.02 -7.76
CA PHE A 111 1.89 -2.39 -9.00
C PHE A 111 2.80 -2.80 -10.16
N ARG A 112 2.23 -2.72 -11.36
CA ARG A 112 2.96 -2.71 -12.63
C ARG A 112 2.56 -1.50 -13.46
N ALA A 113 3.48 -1.01 -14.27
CA ALA A 113 3.27 0.10 -15.17
C ALA A 113 3.90 -0.18 -16.54
N TYR A 114 3.33 0.41 -17.59
CA TYR A 114 3.94 0.42 -18.91
C TYR A 114 3.77 1.76 -19.62
N TYR A 115 4.67 2.01 -20.56
CA TYR A 115 4.68 3.16 -21.48
C TYR A 115 4.96 2.66 -22.90
N PRO A 116 4.45 3.33 -23.95
CA PRO A 116 3.43 4.36 -23.91
C PRO A 116 2.06 3.78 -23.58
N TYR A 117 1.22 4.56 -22.88
CA TYR A 117 -0.15 4.15 -22.55
C TYR A 117 -1.00 3.87 -23.81
N ASN A 118 -1.78 2.79 -23.76
CA ASN A 118 -2.80 2.47 -24.75
C ASN A 118 -4.11 2.08 -24.06
N ALA A 119 -5.21 2.75 -24.43
CA ALA A 119 -6.51 2.51 -23.80
C ALA A 119 -7.08 1.11 -24.03
N ALA A 120 -6.79 0.48 -25.18
CA ALA A 120 -7.22 -0.89 -25.47
C ALA A 120 -6.47 -1.92 -24.61
N GLY A 121 -5.24 -1.60 -24.17
CA GLY A 121 -4.37 -2.50 -23.42
C GLY A 121 -4.04 -3.79 -24.20
N GLY A 122 -3.72 -4.87 -23.47
CA GLY A 122 -3.46 -6.18 -24.06
C GLY A 122 -2.11 -6.28 -24.78
N ILE A 123 -2.11 -6.87 -25.98
CA ILE A 123 -0.89 -7.03 -26.79
C ILE A 123 -0.70 -5.77 -27.63
N LEU A 124 0.38 -5.03 -27.37
CA LEU A 124 0.79 -3.89 -28.18
C LEU A 124 1.72 -4.36 -29.30
N THR A 125 1.42 -3.95 -30.53
CA THR A 125 2.29 -4.23 -31.69
C THR A 125 3.27 -3.09 -31.88
N ALA A 126 4.57 -3.39 -31.86
CA ALA A 126 5.62 -2.43 -32.16
C ALA A 126 5.89 -2.41 -33.68
N THR A 127 5.98 -1.22 -34.27
CA THR A 127 6.44 -1.02 -35.66
C THR A 127 7.77 -0.27 -35.62
N THR A 128 8.76 -0.70 -36.40
CA THR A 128 10.14 -0.14 -36.33
C THR A 128 10.64 0.40 -37.67
N ASP A 129 9.75 0.57 -38.65
CA ASP A 129 10.10 1.13 -39.95
C ASP A 129 10.54 2.61 -39.88
N ALA A 130 11.02 3.13 -41.01
CA ALA A 130 11.52 4.51 -41.09
C ALA A 130 10.46 5.56 -40.75
N THR A 131 9.17 5.29 -40.99
CA THR A 131 8.09 6.20 -40.63
C THR A 131 7.86 6.20 -39.12
N ALA A 132 7.85 5.02 -38.49
CA ALA A 132 7.72 4.86 -37.05
C ALA A 132 8.90 5.50 -36.29
N GLN A 133 10.11 5.44 -36.85
CA GLN A 133 11.31 6.11 -36.31
C GLN A 133 11.18 7.64 -36.23
N GLN A 134 10.27 8.26 -36.99
CA GLN A 134 10.02 9.71 -36.88
C GLN A 134 9.28 10.10 -35.58
N ASN A 135 8.65 9.12 -34.91
CA ASN A 135 7.96 9.30 -33.64
C ASN A 135 8.46 8.28 -32.62
N GLN A 136 9.76 8.36 -32.30
CA GLN A 136 10.44 7.40 -31.41
C GLN A 136 9.74 7.15 -30.07
N PRO A 137 9.17 8.15 -29.36
CA PRO A 137 8.46 7.90 -28.10
C PRO A 137 7.29 6.92 -28.23
N ALA A 138 6.59 6.90 -29.37
CA ALA A 138 5.46 6.00 -29.60
C ALA A 138 5.87 4.52 -29.79
N ILE A 139 7.16 4.26 -30.01
CA ILE A 139 7.71 2.92 -30.20
C ILE A 139 8.76 2.56 -29.14
N ASP A 140 8.92 3.40 -28.13
CA ASP A 140 9.85 3.23 -27.02
C ASP A 140 9.15 2.61 -25.81
N PHE A 141 8.96 1.29 -25.87
CA PHE A 141 8.20 0.57 -24.86
C PHE A 141 8.99 0.44 -23.55
N LEU A 142 8.38 0.85 -22.43
CA LEU A 142 8.88 0.63 -21.09
C LEU A 142 7.91 -0.20 -20.26
N PHE A 143 8.47 -0.98 -19.35
CA PHE A 143 7.72 -1.78 -18.39
C PHE A 143 8.43 -1.76 -17.03
N ALA A 144 7.64 -1.62 -15.97
CA ALA A 144 8.09 -1.75 -14.59
C ALA A 144 7.06 -2.58 -13.80
N SER A 145 7.52 -3.38 -12.85
CA SER A 145 6.66 -4.21 -12.00
C SER A 145 7.32 -4.46 -10.67
N GLY A 146 6.50 -4.64 -9.63
CA GLY A 146 6.97 -4.99 -8.29
C GLY A 146 7.14 -3.80 -7.34
N ALA A 147 6.89 -2.57 -7.81
CA ALA A 147 6.81 -1.41 -6.94
C ALA A 147 5.60 -1.58 -6.00
N THR A 148 5.74 -1.20 -4.73
CA THR A 148 4.72 -1.43 -3.72
C THR A 148 4.27 -0.13 -3.06
N GLY A 149 3.07 -0.15 -2.49
CA GLY A 149 2.52 0.94 -1.68
C GLY A 149 1.46 0.42 -0.72
N ASP A 150 1.31 1.09 0.41
CA ASP A 150 0.28 0.80 1.40
C ASP A 150 -0.32 2.10 1.95
N LYS A 151 -1.32 1.99 2.83
CA LYS A 151 -2.05 3.15 3.37
C LYS A 151 -1.17 4.11 4.17
N ASN A 152 -0.09 3.61 4.77
CA ASN A 152 0.86 4.40 5.56
C ASN A 152 1.99 4.94 4.67
N ASN A 153 2.33 4.24 3.59
CA ASN A 153 3.33 4.60 2.61
C ASN A 153 2.74 4.57 1.19
N PRO A 154 1.93 5.57 0.80
CA PRO A 154 1.21 5.56 -0.47
C PRO A 154 2.06 5.93 -1.70
N VAL A 155 3.34 6.26 -1.49
CA VAL A 155 4.27 6.60 -2.59
C VAL A 155 4.82 5.31 -3.20
N VAL A 156 4.62 5.16 -4.51
CA VAL A 156 5.05 4.01 -5.31
C VAL A 156 6.09 4.48 -6.33
N SER A 157 7.26 3.85 -6.35
CA SER A 157 8.42 4.25 -7.18
C SER A 157 9.15 3.08 -7.81
#